data_AF-A0A956UP45-F1
#
_entry.id   AF-A0A956UP45-F1
#
_cell.length_a   1.000
_cell.length_b   1.000
_cell.length_c   1.000
_cell.angle_alpha   90.00
_cell.angle_beta   90.00
_cell.angle_gamma   90.00
#
_symmetry.space_group_name_H-M   'P 1'
#
loop_
_entity.id
_entity.type
_entity.pdbx_description
1 polymer ?
#
loop_
_entity_poly.entity_id
_entity_poly.type
_entity_poly.pdbx_seq_one_letter_code
_entity_poly.pdbx_strand_id
1 'polypeptide(L)'
;NKAMNLNSYLGLMGGNFSIVDSPGGQVLVPAGQRHADLVVPDSDYVLTLDADSVLLPEYCLRLVYFMEQPQNATVGVVQTPYSAYPNPASRIERIAGATTDIQHIVHQGMTSYGATFWVGANAVIRKRALEELEEREDEAGFTIRRFIRDRTVIEDTESSIDLRSRGWQLHNYPERLSYSATPPDFGALVIQRQRWANGGLVILPKLARLWRTRAKNAASHREILLRANYLASISWASLGLLLLLFYPFDGQLLSRFAVFTALPYFWAMSSDLRHVGYRWVDILGVYGFNLLLLPVNLAGTLQSAVQAIGGQKMAFARTPKVRDRTVAPLAFIALPVVLIVWSARTLTIDIDNSAYTHGAFASVNLAMTSYAVLAFIGVAPLVVDTVVNLKTFVYRPKEIPVQRPHVPHWASVLYVGSSDPEEVERSAPLAVALAADDQVAQREPSFEGSLRGFDLGPPSRKSSAGPAMPKRRPRPAGRSQPVVAEQD
;
A
#
# COMPACT_ATOMS: atom_id res chain seq x y z
N ASN A 1 5.66 -1.19 -7.40
CA ASN A 1 4.75 -1.71 -6.34
C ASN A 1 3.34 -1.18 -6.65
N LYS A 2 2.30 -1.50 -5.87
CA LYS A 2 0.92 -1.08 -6.18
C LYS A 2 0.78 0.46 -6.18
N ALA A 3 1.34 1.14 -5.19
CA ALA A 3 1.45 2.61 -5.16
C ALA A 3 1.98 3.22 -6.48
N MET A 4 3.08 2.70 -7.03
CA MET A 4 3.65 3.20 -8.29
C MET A 4 2.67 3.04 -9.45
N ASN A 5 2.03 1.87 -9.59
CA ASN A 5 1.05 1.65 -10.67
C ASN A 5 -0.12 2.65 -10.59
N LEU A 6 -0.61 2.92 -9.37
CA LEU A 6 -1.66 3.91 -9.15
C LEU A 6 -1.19 5.32 -9.49
N ASN A 7 -0.01 5.73 -9.00
CA ASN A 7 0.54 7.05 -9.31
C ASN A 7 0.76 7.27 -10.80
N SER A 8 1.27 6.25 -11.51
CA SER A 8 1.45 6.30 -12.97
C SER A 8 0.13 6.53 -13.69
N TYR A 9 -0.93 5.79 -13.36
CA TYR A 9 -2.24 5.98 -14.00
C TYR A 9 -2.88 7.33 -13.63
N LEU A 10 -2.88 7.70 -12.35
CA LEU A 10 -3.42 8.98 -11.86
C LEU A 10 -2.71 10.18 -12.50
N GLY A 11 -1.40 10.07 -12.72
CA GLY A 11 -0.60 11.11 -13.37
C GLY A 11 -1.02 11.38 -14.82
N LEU A 12 -1.63 10.40 -15.49
CA LEU A 12 -2.11 10.50 -16.87
C LEU A 12 -3.54 11.06 -16.97
N MET A 13 -4.34 11.04 -15.91
CA MET A 13 -5.75 11.44 -15.98
C MET A 13 -5.93 12.89 -16.46
N GLY A 14 -6.87 13.08 -17.40
CA GLY A 14 -7.14 14.37 -18.05
C GLY A 14 -6.13 14.76 -19.13
N GLY A 15 -5.17 13.89 -19.46
CA GLY A 15 -4.14 14.14 -20.45
C GLY A 15 -4.40 13.45 -21.79
N ASN A 16 -3.78 14.03 -22.82
CA ASN A 16 -3.64 13.45 -24.16
C ASN A 16 -2.18 13.07 -24.38
N PHE A 17 -1.92 11.83 -24.79
CA PHE A 17 -0.57 11.29 -24.93
C PHE A 17 -0.37 10.66 -26.30
N SER A 18 0.85 10.77 -26.81
CA SER A 18 1.34 10.03 -27.98
C SER A 18 2.31 8.94 -27.53
N ILE A 19 2.28 7.81 -28.22
CA ILE A 19 3.22 6.72 -28.00
C ILE A 19 4.43 6.98 -28.90
N VAL A 20 5.60 7.11 -28.30
CA VAL A 20 6.86 7.30 -29.02
C VAL A 20 7.77 6.11 -28.75
N ASP A 21 8.34 5.55 -29.81
CA ASP A 21 9.32 4.48 -29.69
C ASP A 21 10.64 5.06 -29.14
N SER A 22 11.07 4.53 -27.99
CA SER A 22 12.39 4.76 -27.43
C SER A 22 13.21 3.46 -27.44
N PRO A 23 14.54 3.52 -27.30
CA PRO A 23 15.39 2.33 -27.21
C PRO A 23 15.09 1.45 -25.98
N GLY A 24 14.55 2.06 -24.92
CA GLY A 24 14.07 1.34 -23.74
C GLY A 24 12.67 0.74 -23.90
N GLY A 25 12.06 0.89 -25.08
CA GLY A 25 10.69 0.51 -25.39
C GLY A 25 9.79 1.72 -25.64
N GLN A 26 8.49 1.47 -25.73
CA GLN A 26 7.50 2.52 -25.97
C GLN A 26 7.30 3.40 -24.74
N VAL A 27 7.27 4.72 -24.94
CA VAL A 27 7.03 5.72 -23.89
C VAL A 27 5.82 6.57 -24.23
N LEU A 28 5.09 6.99 -23.19
CA LEU A 28 3.99 7.93 -23.31
C LEU A 28 4.51 9.34 -23.07
N VAL A 29 4.31 10.23 -24.03
CA VAL A 29 4.65 11.66 -23.92
C VAL A 29 3.39 12.50 -24.13
N PRO A 30 3.26 13.68 -23.51
CA PRO A 30 2.18 14.59 -23.83
C PRO A 30 2.07 14.81 -25.34
N ALA A 31 0.87 14.68 -25.89
CA ALA A 31 0.65 14.72 -27.33
C ALA A 31 1.08 16.08 -27.92
N GLY A 32 0.78 17.18 -27.22
CA GLY A 32 1.05 18.53 -27.73
C GLY A 32 0.35 18.74 -29.07
N GLN A 33 1.13 18.99 -30.13
CA GLN A 33 0.61 19.07 -31.51
C GLN A 33 0.56 17.72 -32.25
N ARG A 34 1.11 16.64 -31.66
CA ARG A 34 1.09 15.30 -32.25
C ARG A 34 -0.32 14.70 -32.16
N HIS A 35 -0.55 13.66 -32.95
CA HIS A 35 -1.76 12.84 -32.81
C HIS A 35 -1.80 12.17 -31.43
N ALA A 36 -2.94 12.26 -30.74
CA ALA A 36 -3.13 11.61 -29.45
C ALA A 36 -3.45 10.13 -29.65
N ASP A 37 -2.52 9.26 -29.29
CA ASP A 37 -2.69 7.80 -29.37
C ASP A 37 -3.41 7.25 -28.12
N LEU A 38 -3.35 7.98 -27.01
CA LEU A 38 -4.03 7.67 -25.76
C LEU A 38 -4.66 8.94 -25.17
N VAL A 39 -5.98 8.91 -24.97
CA VAL A 39 -6.73 9.95 -24.25
C VAL A 39 -7.24 9.34 -22.96
N VAL A 40 -6.84 9.92 -21.82
CA VAL A 40 -7.27 9.44 -20.50
C VAL A 40 -8.33 10.41 -19.95
N PRO A 41 -9.59 9.99 -19.79
CA PRO A 41 -10.64 10.84 -19.27
C PRO A 41 -10.32 11.40 -17.88
N ASP A 42 -10.78 12.61 -17.61
CA ASP A 42 -10.65 13.23 -16.29
C ASP A 42 -11.85 12.92 -15.39
N SER A 43 -11.91 11.69 -14.86
CA SER A 43 -13.01 11.25 -13.99
C SER A 43 -12.87 11.79 -12.56
N ASP A 44 -13.98 12.23 -11.96
CA ASP A 44 -14.03 12.72 -10.56
C ASP A 44 -13.74 11.63 -9.51
N TYR A 45 -13.92 10.37 -9.90
CA TYR A 45 -13.77 9.20 -9.05
C TYR A 45 -12.85 8.17 -9.68
N VAL A 46 -12.08 7.50 -8.83
CA VAL A 46 -11.15 6.43 -9.21
C VAL A 46 -11.52 5.19 -8.43
N LEU A 47 -11.87 4.12 -9.14
CA LEU A 47 -11.97 2.79 -8.57
C LEU A 47 -10.57 2.16 -8.58
N THR A 48 -10.13 1.70 -7.42
CA THR A 48 -9.01 0.77 -7.32
C THR A 48 -9.56 -0.66 -7.21
N LEU A 49 -8.85 -1.65 -7.76
CA LEU A 49 -9.27 -3.06 -7.73
C LEU A 49 -8.05 -3.98 -7.82
N ASP A 50 -7.97 -4.97 -6.92
CA ASP A 50 -6.95 -6.01 -7.01
C ASP A 50 -7.34 -7.05 -8.06
N ALA A 51 -6.35 -7.59 -8.78
CA ALA A 51 -6.57 -8.51 -9.89
C ALA A 51 -7.20 -9.87 -9.48
N ASP A 52 -7.17 -10.21 -8.19
CA ASP A 52 -7.79 -11.41 -7.62
C ASP A 52 -9.11 -11.12 -6.90
N SER A 53 -9.66 -9.93 -7.10
CA SER A 53 -10.91 -9.47 -6.51
C SER A 53 -12.04 -9.39 -7.54
N VAL A 54 -13.25 -9.72 -7.10
CA VAL A 54 -14.50 -9.56 -7.85
C VAL A 54 -15.41 -8.62 -7.08
N LEU A 55 -16.01 -7.67 -7.81
CA LEU A 55 -16.99 -6.74 -7.29
C LEU A 55 -18.39 -7.15 -7.74
N LEU A 56 -19.39 -6.91 -6.90
CA LEU A 56 -20.79 -7.01 -7.34
C LEU A 56 -21.11 -5.88 -8.33
N PRO A 57 -22.03 -6.08 -9.30
CA PRO A 57 -22.29 -5.11 -10.36
C PRO A 57 -22.66 -3.70 -9.86
N GLU A 58 -23.31 -3.61 -8.70
CA GLU A 58 -23.78 -2.35 -8.12
C GLU A 58 -22.70 -1.60 -7.31
N TYR A 59 -21.48 -2.13 -7.21
CA TYR A 59 -20.42 -1.61 -6.35
C TYR A 59 -20.17 -0.10 -6.54
N CYS A 60 -19.81 0.30 -7.76
CA CYS A 60 -19.53 1.71 -8.06
C CYS A 60 -20.78 2.57 -7.93
N LEU A 61 -21.94 2.09 -8.39
CA LEU A 61 -23.19 2.83 -8.34
C LEU A 61 -23.54 3.22 -6.89
N ARG A 62 -23.48 2.27 -5.96
CA ARG A 62 -23.83 2.51 -4.55
C ARG A 62 -22.82 3.39 -3.84
N LEU A 63 -21.52 3.15 -4.06
CA LEU A 63 -20.47 3.89 -3.38
C LEU A 63 -20.39 5.34 -3.89
N VAL A 64 -20.47 5.55 -5.20
CA VAL A 64 -20.52 6.90 -5.78
C VAL A 64 -21.79 7.62 -5.36
N TYR A 65 -22.96 6.96 -5.40
CA TYR A 65 -24.21 7.55 -4.91
C TYR A 65 -24.09 8.01 -3.45
N PHE A 66 -23.47 7.20 -2.59
CA PHE A 66 -23.20 7.58 -1.21
C PHE A 66 -22.27 8.82 -1.12
N MET A 67 -21.20 8.86 -1.92
CA MET A 67 -20.25 9.98 -1.93
C MET A 67 -20.86 11.28 -2.49
N GLU A 68 -21.81 11.18 -3.40
CA GLU A 68 -22.52 12.34 -4.00
C GLU A 68 -23.54 12.97 -3.06
N GLN A 69 -23.89 12.34 -1.94
CA GLN A 69 -24.77 12.97 -0.96
C GLN A 69 -24.11 14.21 -0.36
N PRO A 70 -24.82 15.36 -0.21
CA PRO A 70 -24.23 16.59 0.31
C PRO A 70 -23.53 16.43 1.67
N GLN A 71 -24.08 15.59 2.54
CA GLN A 71 -23.54 15.31 3.87
C GLN A 71 -22.21 14.52 3.81
N ASN A 72 -21.97 13.81 2.71
CA ASN A 72 -20.79 12.99 2.47
C ASN A 72 -19.76 13.68 1.55
N ALA A 73 -19.90 14.98 1.29
CA ALA A 73 -18.97 15.74 0.45
C ALA A 73 -17.51 15.66 0.95
N THR A 74 -17.29 15.47 2.26
CA THR A 74 -15.95 15.33 2.87
C THR A 74 -15.45 13.88 2.93
N VAL A 75 -16.21 12.92 2.40
CA VAL A 75 -15.75 11.53 2.27
C VAL A 75 -14.88 11.43 1.03
N GLY A 76 -13.60 11.14 1.25
CA GLY A 76 -12.58 11.02 0.21
C GLY A 76 -12.42 9.60 -0.29
N VAL A 77 -12.67 8.60 0.56
CA VAL A 77 -12.56 7.17 0.23
C VAL A 77 -13.78 6.44 0.77
N VAL A 78 -14.41 5.63 -0.08
CA VAL A 78 -15.42 4.65 0.33
C VAL A 78 -15.00 3.29 -0.17
N GLN A 79 -15.12 2.28 0.68
CA GLN A 79 -14.80 0.91 0.34
C GLN A 79 -15.80 -0.04 0.99
N THR A 80 -15.87 -1.27 0.50
CA THR A 80 -16.36 -2.39 1.30
C THR A 80 -15.14 -3.22 1.68
N PRO A 81 -14.81 -3.40 2.97
CA PRO A 81 -13.80 -4.38 3.37
C PRO A 81 -14.12 -5.70 2.68
N TYR A 82 -13.16 -6.21 1.90
CA TYR A 82 -13.40 -7.38 1.07
C TYR A 82 -13.66 -8.61 1.93
N SER A 83 -14.56 -9.46 1.45
CA SER A 83 -14.85 -10.76 2.05
C SER A 83 -14.07 -11.87 1.34
N ALA A 84 -13.92 -13.01 2.01
CA ALA A 84 -13.38 -14.20 1.36
C ALA A 84 -14.39 -14.76 0.34
N TYR A 85 -13.90 -15.40 -0.73
CA TYR A 85 -14.78 -16.16 -1.61
C TYR A 85 -15.50 -17.27 -0.82
N PRO A 86 -16.79 -17.50 -1.10
CA PRO A 86 -17.53 -18.61 -0.49
C PRO A 86 -16.97 -19.95 -0.96
N ASN A 87 -17.20 -21.01 -0.16
CA ASN A 87 -16.80 -22.39 -0.45
C ASN A 87 -15.29 -22.57 -0.69
N PRO A 88 -14.45 -22.27 0.32
CA PRO A 88 -12.99 -22.40 0.21
C PRO A 88 -12.57 -23.84 -0.11
N ALA A 89 -11.51 -23.99 -0.91
CA ALA A 89 -11.03 -25.31 -1.36
C ALA A 89 -10.27 -26.05 -0.26
N SER A 90 -9.65 -25.32 0.68
CA SER A 90 -8.79 -25.87 1.73
C SER A 90 -9.18 -25.39 3.13
N ARG A 91 -8.73 -26.13 4.15
CA ARG A 91 -8.96 -25.75 5.56
C ARG A 91 -8.27 -24.44 5.92
N ILE A 92 -7.09 -24.19 5.36
CA ILE A 92 -6.33 -22.97 5.59
C ILE A 92 -7.01 -21.77 4.93
N GLU A 93 -7.51 -21.91 3.69
CA GLU A 93 -8.32 -20.87 3.05
C GLU A 93 -9.57 -20.53 3.85
N ARG A 94 -10.26 -21.54 4.40
CA ARG A 94 -11.46 -21.33 5.23
C ARG A 94 -11.14 -20.50 6.47
N ILE A 95 -10.11 -20.88 7.23
CA ILE A 95 -9.79 -20.18 8.48
C ILE A 95 -9.16 -18.81 8.20
N ALA A 96 -8.31 -18.68 7.17
CA ALA A 96 -7.80 -17.39 6.73
C ALA A 96 -8.96 -16.47 6.31
N GLY A 97 -9.93 -17.00 5.55
CA GLY A 97 -11.14 -16.28 5.14
C GLY A 97 -12.00 -15.87 6.34
N ALA A 98 -12.15 -16.73 7.33
CA ALA A 98 -12.85 -16.41 8.57
C ALA A 98 -12.25 -15.19 9.28
N THR A 99 -10.90 -15.11 9.35
CA THR A 99 -10.25 -13.93 9.93
C THR A 99 -10.49 -12.66 9.12
N THR A 100 -10.54 -12.75 7.79
CA THR A 100 -10.87 -11.62 6.90
C THR A 100 -12.32 -11.18 7.05
N ASP A 101 -13.27 -12.12 7.09
CA ASP A 101 -14.69 -11.79 7.22
C ASP A 101 -15.05 -11.19 8.59
N ILE A 102 -14.31 -11.54 9.65
CA ILE A 102 -14.41 -10.84 10.95
C ILE A 102 -13.92 -9.40 10.82
N GLN A 103 -12.86 -9.14 10.05
CA GLN A 103 -12.36 -7.77 9.87
C GLN A 103 -13.42 -6.86 9.25
N HIS A 104 -14.34 -7.39 8.44
CA HIS A 104 -15.49 -6.62 7.96
C HIS A 104 -16.28 -6.00 9.13
N ILE A 105 -16.62 -6.78 10.17
CA ILE A 105 -17.32 -6.27 11.38
C ILE A 105 -16.47 -5.22 12.10
N VAL A 106 -15.18 -5.51 12.30
CA VAL A 106 -14.24 -4.59 12.97
C VAL A 106 -14.22 -3.25 12.24
N HIS A 107 -14.18 -3.28 10.91
CA HIS A 107 -14.14 -2.09 10.06
C HIS A 107 -15.45 -1.29 10.10
N GLN A 108 -16.61 -1.94 10.25
CA GLN A 108 -17.87 -1.22 10.53
C GLN A 108 -17.76 -0.43 11.84
N GLY A 109 -17.26 -1.07 12.90
CA GLY A 109 -17.00 -0.41 14.19
C GLY A 109 -16.03 0.77 14.06
N MET A 110 -14.94 0.60 13.30
CA MET A 110 -13.99 1.69 13.05
C MET A 110 -14.64 2.89 12.35
N THR A 111 -15.57 2.66 11.41
CA THR A 111 -16.31 3.71 10.72
C THR A 111 -17.18 4.51 11.69
N SER A 112 -17.86 3.86 12.65
CA SER A 112 -18.64 4.55 13.68
C SER A 112 -17.83 5.52 14.55
N TYR A 113 -16.51 5.31 14.66
CA TYR A 113 -15.60 6.18 15.42
C TYR A 113 -14.72 7.08 14.53
N GLY A 114 -14.96 7.16 13.22
CA GLY A 114 -14.13 7.93 12.28
C GLY A 114 -12.69 7.40 12.14
N ALA A 115 -12.45 6.17 12.58
CA ALA A 115 -11.13 5.54 12.67
C ALA A 115 -10.77 4.69 11.43
N THR A 116 -11.60 4.71 10.39
CA THR A 116 -11.42 3.91 9.17
C THR A 116 -10.06 4.12 8.51
N PHE A 117 -9.48 3.02 8.07
CA PHE A 117 -8.38 2.98 7.10
C PHE A 117 -8.91 2.56 5.73
N TRP A 118 -8.28 3.04 4.67
CA TRP A 118 -8.32 2.43 3.35
C TRP A 118 -7.55 1.12 3.45
N VAL A 119 -8.24 0.00 3.18
CA VAL A 119 -7.70 -1.36 3.37
C VAL A 119 -7.83 -2.13 2.07
N GLY A 120 -6.70 -2.33 1.40
CA GLY A 120 -6.65 -3.09 0.15
C GLY A 120 -6.84 -2.20 -1.06
N ALA A 121 -7.10 -2.82 -2.22
CA ALA A 121 -7.32 -2.07 -3.45
C ALA A 121 -8.78 -1.79 -3.72
N ASN A 122 -9.76 -2.41 -3.06
CA ASN A 122 -11.14 -2.36 -3.54
C ASN A 122 -11.86 -1.15 -2.93
N ALA A 123 -11.59 0.04 -3.45
CA ALA A 123 -12.13 1.30 -2.96
C ALA A 123 -12.41 2.28 -4.09
N VAL A 124 -13.49 3.04 -3.93
CA VAL A 124 -13.79 4.24 -4.73
C VAL A 124 -13.22 5.45 -4.01
N ILE A 125 -12.39 6.19 -4.73
CA ILE A 125 -11.65 7.34 -4.20
C ILE A 125 -12.05 8.57 -4.99
N ARG A 126 -12.30 9.67 -4.29
CA ARG A 126 -12.55 10.96 -4.92
C ARG A 126 -11.22 11.54 -5.42
N LYS A 127 -11.10 11.83 -6.71
CA LYS A 127 -9.85 12.30 -7.33
C LYS A 127 -9.30 13.54 -6.64
N ARG A 128 -10.15 14.54 -6.35
CA ARG A 128 -9.73 15.76 -5.63
C ARG A 128 -9.05 15.49 -4.28
N ALA A 129 -9.44 14.43 -3.58
CA ALA A 129 -8.83 14.07 -2.31
C ALA A 129 -7.40 13.54 -2.50
N LEU A 130 -7.13 12.84 -3.60
CA LEU A 130 -5.79 12.40 -3.98
C LEU A 130 -4.95 13.58 -4.49
N GLU A 131 -5.52 14.48 -5.29
CA GLU A 131 -4.82 15.66 -5.83
C GLU A 131 -4.31 16.58 -4.72
N GLU A 132 -5.03 16.70 -3.61
CA GLU A 132 -4.52 17.42 -2.43
C GLU A 132 -3.25 16.81 -1.85
N LEU A 133 -3.02 15.51 -2.05
CA LEU A 133 -1.82 14.80 -1.61
C LEU A 133 -0.69 14.78 -2.66
N GLU A 134 -0.90 15.38 -3.83
CA GLU A 134 0.07 15.38 -4.92
C GLU A 134 1.40 16.01 -4.49
N GLU A 135 2.46 15.25 -4.68
CA GLU A 135 3.85 15.68 -4.64
C GLU A 135 4.43 15.53 -6.05
N ARG A 136 5.24 16.51 -6.46
CA ARG A 136 5.92 16.50 -7.77
C ARG A 136 7.41 16.29 -7.54
N GLU A 137 7.98 15.38 -8.30
CA GLU A 137 9.42 15.13 -8.33
C GLU A 137 9.88 15.07 -9.77
N ASP A 138 10.95 15.79 -10.09
CA ASP A 138 11.55 15.70 -11.42
C ASP A 138 12.55 14.54 -11.42
N GLU A 139 12.25 13.49 -12.18
CA GLU A 139 13.08 12.30 -12.32
C GLU A 139 13.40 12.11 -13.79
N ALA A 140 14.71 12.16 -14.13
CA ALA A 140 15.18 12.08 -15.51
C ALA A 140 14.38 13.02 -16.43
N GLY A 141 14.18 14.28 -16.05
CA GLY A 141 13.49 15.32 -16.83
C GLY A 141 11.99 15.11 -17.06
N PHE A 142 11.38 14.08 -16.47
CA PHE A 142 9.92 13.97 -16.37
C PHE A 142 9.46 14.47 -15.01
N THR A 143 8.43 15.31 -15.00
CA THR A 143 7.72 15.63 -13.76
C THR A 143 6.83 14.47 -13.37
N ILE A 144 7.27 13.70 -12.38
CA ILE A 144 6.55 12.57 -11.81
C ILE A 144 5.58 13.08 -10.75
N ARG A 145 4.28 12.86 -10.97
CA ARG A 145 3.22 13.17 -10.01
C ARG A 145 2.99 11.96 -9.09
N ARG A 146 3.16 12.14 -7.78
CA ARG A 146 2.97 11.10 -6.76
C ARG A 146 1.83 11.50 -5.83
N PHE A 147 0.80 10.67 -5.75
CA PHE A 147 -0.38 10.88 -4.92
C PHE A 147 -0.38 9.96 -3.68
N ILE A 148 0.18 8.76 -3.85
CA ILE A 148 0.29 7.72 -2.81
C ILE A 148 1.77 7.46 -2.54
N ARG A 149 2.17 7.56 -1.26
CA ARG A 149 3.56 7.33 -0.86
C ARG A 149 3.83 5.83 -0.77
N ASP A 150 4.99 5.42 -1.28
CA ASP A 150 5.35 4.00 -1.39
C ASP A 150 6.46 3.57 -0.42
N ARG A 151 6.66 4.36 0.65
CA ARG A 151 7.67 4.14 1.69
C ARG A 151 7.38 2.88 2.50
N THR A 152 6.11 2.58 2.73
CA THR A 152 5.64 1.39 3.44
C THR A 152 5.05 0.37 2.47
N VAL A 153 5.03 -0.90 2.86
CA VAL A 153 4.40 -1.99 2.08
C VAL A 153 2.87 -2.04 2.26
N ILE A 154 2.33 -1.10 3.03
CA ILE A 154 0.90 -0.89 3.34
C ILE A 154 0.55 0.59 3.04
N GLU A 155 0.83 1.00 1.81
CA GLU A 155 0.69 2.39 1.34
C GLU A 155 -0.71 2.95 1.53
N ASP A 156 -1.74 2.11 1.41
CA ASP A 156 -3.15 2.45 1.54
C ASP A 156 -3.48 2.93 2.97
N THR A 157 -2.94 2.21 3.94
CA THR A 157 -3.05 2.51 5.36
C THR A 157 -2.30 3.81 5.70
N GLU A 158 -1.14 4.04 5.09
CA GLU A 158 -0.38 5.28 5.28
C GLU A 158 -1.09 6.50 4.65
N SER A 159 -1.62 6.35 3.44
CA SER A 159 -2.41 7.38 2.74
C SER A 159 -3.70 7.73 3.47
N SER A 160 -4.28 6.80 4.23
CA SER A 160 -5.44 7.09 5.07
C SER A 160 -5.15 8.18 6.11
N ILE A 161 -3.95 8.19 6.69
CA ILE A 161 -3.54 9.21 7.65
C ILE A 161 -3.29 10.55 6.94
N ASP A 162 -2.74 10.54 5.72
CA ASP A 162 -2.57 11.74 4.90
C ASP A 162 -3.92 12.39 4.57
N LEU A 163 -4.84 11.62 3.99
CA LEU A 163 -6.20 12.04 3.68
C LEU A 163 -6.87 12.60 4.92
N ARG A 164 -6.78 11.85 6.03
CA ARG A 164 -7.35 12.30 7.30
C ARG A 164 -6.74 13.63 7.72
N SER A 165 -5.42 13.83 7.63
CA SER A 165 -4.76 15.09 7.98
C SER A 165 -5.29 16.30 7.19
N ARG A 166 -5.70 16.11 5.93
CA ARG A 166 -6.31 17.13 5.07
C ARG A 166 -7.80 17.37 5.32
N GLY A 167 -8.44 16.58 6.18
CA GLY A 167 -9.85 16.73 6.55
C GLY A 167 -10.78 15.72 5.90
N TRP A 168 -10.28 14.90 4.97
CA TRP A 168 -11.05 13.84 4.35
C TRP A 168 -11.44 12.74 5.35
N GLN A 169 -12.62 12.19 5.14
CA GLN A 169 -13.13 11.03 5.85
C GLN A 169 -13.00 9.77 4.99
N LEU A 170 -12.85 8.64 5.65
CA LEU A 170 -12.85 7.32 5.04
C LEU A 170 -14.04 6.53 5.60
N HIS A 171 -14.77 5.84 4.73
CA HIS A 171 -16.00 5.15 5.10
C HIS A 171 -16.01 3.70 4.61
N ASN A 172 -16.39 2.77 5.49
CA ASN A 172 -16.71 1.42 5.08
C ASN A 172 -18.20 1.32 4.82
N TYR A 173 -18.58 1.08 3.57
CA TYR A 173 -19.96 0.81 3.20
C TYR A 173 -20.36 -0.55 3.81
N PRO A 174 -21.55 -0.66 4.43
CA PRO A 174 -21.91 -1.80 5.29
C PRO A 174 -22.14 -3.09 4.52
N GLU A 175 -22.54 -3.00 3.26
CA GLU A 175 -22.81 -4.18 2.45
C GLU A 175 -21.51 -4.83 1.94
N ARG A 176 -21.53 -6.17 1.82
CA ARG A 176 -20.41 -6.93 1.26
C ARG A 176 -20.54 -6.97 -0.25
N LEU A 177 -19.82 -6.06 -0.93
CA LEU A 177 -19.88 -5.93 -2.38
C LEU A 177 -18.56 -6.31 -3.07
N SER A 178 -17.55 -6.73 -2.30
CA SER A 178 -16.22 -7.09 -2.81
C SER A 178 -15.75 -8.40 -2.19
N TYR A 179 -15.22 -9.28 -3.04
CA TYR A 179 -14.69 -10.58 -2.66
C TYR A 179 -13.29 -10.76 -3.21
N SER A 180 -12.38 -11.34 -2.42
CA SER A 180 -10.98 -11.53 -2.83
C SER A 180 -10.47 -12.91 -2.49
N ALA A 181 -9.49 -13.37 -3.28
CA ALA A 181 -8.87 -14.67 -3.07
C ALA A 181 -8.08 -14.73 -1.76
N THR A 182 -8.32 -15.77 -0.97
CA THR A 182 -7.47 -16.15 0.15
C THR A 182 -6.30 -17.02 -0.35
N PRO A 183 -5.11 -16.94 0.28
CA PRO A 183 -3.99 -17.77 -0.12
C PRO A 183 -4.32 -19.27 0.00
N PRO A 184 -4.04 -20.07 -1.05
CA PRO A 184 -4.44 -21.48 -1.09
C PRO A 184 -3.56 -22.40 -0.24
N ASP A 185 -2.36 -21.94 0.12
CA ASP A 185 -1.38 -22.71 0.87
C ASP A 185 -0.64 -21.86 1.92
N PHE A 186 0.05 -22.54 2.84
CA PHE A 186 0.76 -21.88 3.93
C PHE A 186 1.93 -21.00 3.45
N GLY A 187 2.64 -21.38 2.40
CA GLY A 187 3.77 -20.58 1.89
C GLY A 187 3.30 -19.24 1.31
N ALA A 188 2.23 -19.25 0.52
CA ALA A 188 1.61 -18.04 -0.01
C ALA A 188 1.03 -17.16 1.12
N LEU A 189 0.43 -17.79 2.14
CA LEU A 189 -0.09 -17.11 3.32
C LEU A 189 1.01 -16.42 4.12
N VAL A 190 2.15 -17.07 4.35
CA VAL A 190 3.31 -16.51 5.05
C VAL A 190 3.75 -15.20 4.38
N ILE A 191 3.91 -15.21 3.06
CA ILE A 191 4.33 -14.01 2.30
C ILE A 191 3.32 -12.88 2.46
N GLN A 192 2.02 -13.19 2.38
CA GLN A 192 0.96 -12.19 2.52
C GLN A 192 0.93 -11.60 3.95
N ARG A 193 0.91 -12.45 4.98
CA ARG A 193 0.74 -12.03 6.37
C ARG A 193 2.00 -11.35 6.93
N GLN A 194 3.19 -11.77 6.49
CA GLN A 194 4.43 -11.09 6.82
C GLN A 194 4.42 -9.65 6.30
N ARG A 195 3.90 -9.42 5.09
CA ARG A 195 3.74 -8.07 4.54
C ARG A 195 2.79 -7.22 5.37
N TRP A 196 1.67 -7.76 5.83
CA TRP A 196 0.72 -7.01 6.65
C TRP A 196 1.24 -6.71 8.06
N ALA A 197 2.05 -7.61 8.62
CA ALA A 197 2.74 -7.38 9.88
C ALA A 197 3.86 -6.32 9.74
N ASN A 198 4.35 -6.09 8.52
CA ASN A 198 5.37 -5.10 8.23
C ASN A 198 4.74 -3.75 7.84
N GLY A 199 4.98 -2.69 8.63
CA GLY A 199 4.65 -1.31 8.26
C GLY A 199 3.81 -0.55 9.27
N GLY A 200 3.01 -1.24 10.09
CA GLY A 200 2.14 -0.59 11.08
C GLY A 200 2.92 0.34 12.03
N LEU A 201 4.08 -0.11 12.50
CA LEU A 201 4.95 0.69 13.39
C LEU A 201 5.60 1.88 12.66
N VAL A 202 5.84 1.77 11.35
CA VAL A 202 6.42 2.85 10.52
C VAL A 202 5.46 4.03 10.38
N ILE A 203 4.15 3.78 10.50
CA ILE A 203 3.08 4.79 10.39
C ILE A 203 2.79 5.48 11.74
N LEU A 204 3.08 4.85 12.88
CA LEU A 204 2.77 5.41 14.22
C LEU A 204 3.27 6.85 14.45
N PRO A 205 4.49 7.25 14.04
CA PRO A 205 4.94 8.64 14.21
C PRO A 205 4.06 9.65 13.47
N LYS A 206 3.49 9.24 12.33
CA LYS A 206 2.58 10.07 11.53
C LYS A 206 1.22 10.21 12.20
N LEU A 207 0.70 9.12 12.79
CA LEU A 207 -0.49 9.15 13.62
C LEU A 207 -0.31 10.07 14.84
N ALA A 208 0.87 10.06 15.48
CA ALA A 208 1.19 10.95 16.59
C ALA A 208 1.18 12.44 16.18
N ARG A 209 1.65 12.77 14.96
CA ARG A 209 1.53 14.12 14.40
C ARG A 209 0.07 14.52 14.18
N LEU A 210 -0.73 13.62 13.60
CA LEU A 210 -2.17 13.83 13.43
C LEU A 210 -2.83 14.14 14.79
N TRP A 211 -2.53 13.35 15.81
CA TRP A 211 -3.02 13.59 17.17
C TRP A 211 -2.66 14.99 17.67
N ARG A 212 -1.40 15.43 17.58
CA ARG A 212 -1.00 16.78 18.01
C ARG A 212 -1.79 17.90 17.32
N THR A 213 -2.09 17.74 16.03
CA THR A 213 -2.87 18.73 15.28
C THR A 213 -4.38 18.71 15.61
N ARG A 214 -4.92 17.57 16.03
CA ARG A 214 -6.37 17.33 16.20
C ARG A 214 -6.84 17.08 17.64
N ALA A 215 -5.94 16.98 18.62
CA ALA A 215 -6.22 16.61 20.01
C ALA A 215 -7.13 17.58 20.79
N LYS A 216 -7.72 18.61 20.16
CA LYS A 216 -8.58 19.59 20.81
C LYS A 216 -9.97 19.04 21.19
N ASN A 217 -10.40 17.91 20.62
CA ASN A 217 -11.75 17.34 20.86
C ASN A 217 -11.71 15.92 21.42
N ALA A 218 -12.63 15.59 22.35
CA ALA A 218 -12.76 14.24 22.93
C ALA A 218 -13.04 13.14 21.88
N ALA A 219 -13.84 13.45 20.84
CA ALA A 219 -14.09 12.54 19.71
C ALA A 219 -12.78 12.13 18.99
N SER A 220 -11.76 12.98 18.99
CA SER A 220 -10.45 12.68 18.42
C SER A 220 -9.67 11.62 19.22
N HIS A 221 -9.95 11.41 20.50
CA HIS A 221 -9.17 10.50 21.33
C HIS A 221 -9.51 9.03 21.03
N ARG A 222 -10.81 8.72 20.89
CA ARG A 222 -11.27 7.37 20.50
C ARG A 222 -10.81 7.02 19.10
N GLU A 223 -10.89 7.96 18.16
CA GLU A 223 -10.36 7.82 16.81
C GLU A 223 -8.87 7.42 16.83
N ILE A 224 -8.05 8.20 17.54
CA ILE A 224 -6.60 7.96 17.61
C ILE A 224 -6.27 6.64 18.32
N LEU A 225 -6.97 6.30 19.40
CA LEU A 225 -6.76 5.04 20.12
C LEU A 225 -7.06 3.82 19.24
N LEU A 226 -8.19 3.85 18.52
CA LEU A 226 -8.55 2.77 17.59
C LEU A 226 -7.55 2.65 16.44
N ARG A 227 -7.11 3.78 15.88
CA ARG A 227 -6.07 3.80 14.84
C ARG A 227 -4.72 3.28 15.35
N ALA A 228 -4.33 3.66 16.57
CA ALA A 228 -3.10 3.20 17.19
C ALA A 228 -3.15 1.68 17.46
N ASN A 229 -4.26 1.19 18.00
CA ASN A 229 -4.49 -0.24 18.18
C ASN A 229 -4.42 -0.98 16.84
N TYR A 230 -5.10 -0.49 15.78
CA TYR A 230 -5.05 -1.12 14.46
C TYR A 230 -3.61 -1.27 13.95
N LEU A 231 -2.81 -0.20 14.01
CA LEU A 231 -1.42 -0.20 13.54
C LEU A 231 -0.44 -1.02 14.40
N ALA A 232 -0.63 -1.02 15.72
CA ALA A 232 0.31 -1.63 16.66
C ALA A 232 -0.08 -3.07 17.06
N SER A 233 -1.33 -3.48 16.82
CA SER A 233 -1.89 -4.68 17.44
C SER A 233 -1.16 -5.97 17.10
N ILE A 234 -0.75 -6.14 15.85
CA ILE A 234 0.02 -7.31 15.44
C ILE A 234 1.33 -7.41 16.24
N SER A 235 1.97 -6.26 16.49
CA SER A 235 3.27 -6.20 17.16
C SER A 235 3.18 -6.54 18.64
N TRP A 236 2.31 -5.85 19.39
CA TRP A 236 2.22 -6.08 20.83
C TRP A 236 1.55 -7.42 21.18
N ALA A 237 0.71 -7.97 20.31
CA ALA A 237 -0.01 -9.22 20.56
C ALA A 237 0.92 -10.39 20.29
N SER A 238 1.75 -10.29 19.23
CA SER A 238 2.78 -11.29 18.95
C SER A 238 3.88 -11.27 20.01
N LEU A 239 4.37 -10.09 20.42
CA LEU A 239 5.32 -9.98 21.53
C LEU A 239 4.74 -10.47 22.85
N GLY A 240 3.51 -10.06 23.18
CA GLY A 240 2.81 -10.48 24.39
C GLY A 240 2.59 -11.99 24.42
N LEU A 241 2.15 -12.59 23.31
CA LEU A 241 1.96 -14.03 23.19
C LEU A 241 3.29 -14.79 23.29
N LEU A 242 4.35 -14.29 22.67
CA LEU A 242 5.69 -14.87 22.79
C LEU A 242 6.16 -14.88 24.25
N LEU A 243 5.98 -13.76 24.97
CA LEU A 243 6.29 -13.69 26.39
C LEU A 243 5.44 -14.69 27.19
N LEU A 244 4.12 -14.74 26.95
CA LEU A 244 3.19 -15.70 27.58
C LEU A 244 3.59 -17.17 27.37
N LEU A 245 4.21 -17.50 26.23
CA LEU A 245 4.59 -18.88 25.90
C LEU A 245 5.96 -19.30 26.45
N PHE A 246 6.91 -18.37 26.58
CA PHE A 246 8.30 -18.70 26.92
C PHE A 246 8.76 -18.17 28.27
N TYR A 247 8.13 -17.13 28.80
CA TYR A 247 8.48 -16.58 30.10
C TYR A 247 7.81 -17.42 31.21
N PRO A 248 8.57 -17.97 32.16
CA PRO A 248 8.01 -18.70 33.29
C PRO A 248 7.38 -17.69 34.26
N PHE A 249 6.12 -17.34 34.03
CA PHE A 249 5.38 -16.48 34.94
C PHE A 249 5.22 -17.16 36.29
N ASP A 250 5.44 -16.42 37.38
CA ASP A 250 4.93 -16.82 38.69
C ASP A 250 3.43 -17.12 38.56
N GLY A 251 2.94 -18.15 39.25
CA GLY A 251 1.53 -18.60 39.19
C GLY A 251 0.48 -17.54 39.55
N GLN A 252 0.91 -16.34 39.93
CA GLN A 252 0.08 -15.15 40.15
C GLN A 252 -0.25 -14.37 38.86
N LEU A 253 0.61 -14.41 37.83
CA LEU A 253 0.44 -13.63 36.59
C LEU A 253 -0.51 -14.32 35.61
N LEU A 254 -0.35 -15.63 35.38
CA LEU A 254 -1.34 -16.45 34.67
C LEU A 254 -2.43 -16.95 35.64
N SER A 255 -2.93 -16.04 36.48
CA SER A 255 -3.96 -16.38 37.46
C SER A 255 -5.27 -16.77 36.78
N ARG A 256 -6.16 -17.42 37.54
CA ARG A 256 -7.54 -17.71 37.12
C ARG A 256 -8.23 -16.49 36.50
N PHE A 257 -7.88 -15.28 36.96
CA PHE A 257 -8.39 -14.02 36.41
C PHE A 257 -8.01 -13.81 34.95
N ALA A 258 -6.80 -14.14 34.51
CA ALA A 258 -6.38 -14.01 33.11
C ALA A 258 -7.23 -14.89 32.18
N VAL A 259 -7.62 -16.08 32.63
CA VAL A 259 -8.53 -16.96 31.89
C VAL A 259 -9.94 -16.35 31.84
N PHE A 260 -10.46 -15.90 32.99
CA PHE A 260 -11.80 -15.29 33.05
C PHE A 260 -11.90 -13.98 32.25
N THR A 261 -10.83 -13.19 32.14
CA THR A 261 -10.83 -11.99 31.30
C THR A 261 -10.76 -12.32 29.82
N ALA A 262 -10.14 -13.43 29.41
CA ALA A 262 -10.06 -13.85 28.01
C ALA A 262 -11.38 -14.46 27.49
N LEU A 263 -12.14 -15.15 28.35
CA LEU A 263 -13.36 -15.87 27.95
C LEU A 263 -14.41 -14.98 27.22
N PRO A 264 -14.74 -13.76 27.68
CA PRO A 264 -15.65 -12.87 26.95
C PRO A 264 -15.17 -12.52 25.53
N TYR A 265 -13.85 -12.37 25.32
CA TYR A 265 -13.30 -12.09 24.00
C TYR A 265 -13.44 -13.29 23.07
N PHE A 266 -13.14 -14.50 23.55
CA PHE A 266 -13.36 -15.72 22.78
C PHE A 266 -14.84 -15.94 22.47
N TRP A 267 -15.73 -15.65 23.43
CA TRP A 267 -17.17 -15.73 23.22
C TRP A 267 -17.64 -14.73 22.15
N ALA A 268 -17.24 -13.47 22.27
CA ALA A 268 -17.60 -12.42 21.30
C ALA A 268 -17.11 -12.79 19.89
N MET A 269 -15.84 -13.15 19.75
CA MET A 269 -15.27 -13.56 18.46
C MET A 269 -15.96 -14.81 17.89
N SER A 270 -16.38 -15.74 18.75
CA SER A 270 -17.14 -16.91 18.30
C SER A 270 -18.55 -16.57 17.83
N SER A 271 -19.20 -15.60 18.48
CA SER A 271 -20.48 -15.06 18.05
C SER A 271 -20.35 -14.36 16.70
N ASP A 272 -19.29 -13.57 16.52
CA ASP A 272 -18.99 -12.88 15.27
C ASP A 272 -18.71 -13.87 14.13
N LEU A 273 -17.95 -14.94 14.40
CA LEU A 273 -17.75 -16.05 13.46
C LEU A 273 -19.09 -16.62 12.98
N ARG A 274 -20.02 -16.89 13.92
CA ARG A 274 -21.35 -17.39 13.57
C ARG A 274 -22.14 -16.37 12.76
N HIS A 275 -22.06 -15.09 13.13
CA HIS A 275 -22.75 -14.01 12.42
C HIS A 275 -22.29 -13.87 10.96
N VAL A 276 -20.99 -14.10 10.69
CA VAL A 276 -20.42 -14.01 9.34
C VAL A 276 -20.44 -15.32 8.56
N GLY A 277 -21.12 -16.35 9.06
CA GLY A 277 -21.40 -17.60 8.34
C GLY A 277 -20.49 -18.79 8.66
N TYR A 278 -19.61 -18.67 9.67
CA TYR A 278 -18.71 -19.74 10.12
C TYR A 278 -19.29 -20.49 11.33
N ARG A 279 -18.61 -21.57 11.74
CA ARG A 279 -19.03 -22.32 12.94
C ARG A 279 -18.53 -21.59 14.18
N TRP A 280 -19.31 -21.59 15.26
CA TRP A 280 -18.87 -21.09 16.58
C TRP A 280 -17.51 -21.69 16.96
N VAL A 281 -17.36 -23.00 16.83
CA VAL A 281 -16.14 -23.74 17.20
C VAL A 281 -14.92 -23.43 16.32
N ASP A 282 -15.08 -22.69 15.22
CA ASP A 282 -13.97 -22.29 14.36
C ASP A 282 -12.98 -21.35 15.09
N ILE A 283 -13.39 -20.76 16.22
CA ILE A 283 -12.51 -19.99 17.11
C ILE A 283 -11.26 -20.77 17.54
N LEU A 284 -11.37 -22.08 17.75
CA LEU A 284 -10.23 -22.94 18.08
C LEU A 284 -9.26 -23.03 16.90
N GLY A 285 -9.81 -23.12 15.68
CA GLY A 285 -9.03 -23.08 14.46
C GLY A 285 -8.34 -21.73 14.27
N VAL A 286 -9.02 -20.62 14.55
CA VAL A 286 -8.45 -19.27 14.49
C VAL A 286 -7.35 -19.09 15.55
N TYR A 287 -7.53 -19.63 16.75
CA TYR A 287 -6.50 -19.59 17.80
C TYR A 287 -5.24 -20.36 17.38
N GLY A 288 -5.40 -21.60 16.90
CA GLY A 288 -4.29 -22.38 16.34
C GLY A 288 -3.62 -21.69 15.14
N PHE A 289 -4.42 -21.04 14.28
CA PHE A 289 -3.93 -20.26 13.15
C PHE A 289 -3.09 -19.06 13.59
N ASN A 290 -3.48 -18.36 14.65
CA ASN A 290 -2.69 -17.26 15.23
C ASN A 290 -1.37 -17.75 15.84
N LEU A 291 -1.36 -18.91 16.50
CA LEU A 291 -0.13 -19.55 16.98
C LEU A 291 0.81 -19.90 15.81
N LEU A 292 0.24 -20.42 14.71
CA LEU A 292 1.00 -20.74 13.50
C LEU A 292 1.60 -19.48 12.84
N LEU A 293 0.89 -18.36 12.86
CA LEU A 293 1.34 -17.08 12.32
C LEU A 293 2.25 -16.29 13.26
N LEU A 294 2.44 -16.70 14.52
CA LEU A 294 3.31 -16.03 15.48
C LEU A 294 4.72 -15.71 14.91
N PRO A 295 5.49 -16.69 14.35
CA PRO A 295 6.79 -16.39 13.75
C PRO A 295 6.70 -15.39 12.58
N VAL A 296 5.65 -15.50 11.78
CA VAL A 296 5.42 -14.66 10.59
C VAL A 296 5.20 -13.20 11.02
N ASN A 297 4.32 -13.02 12.01
CA ASN A 297 4.00 -11.71 12.56
C ASN A 297 5.21 -11.09 13.27
N LEU A 298 5.95 -11.87 14.08
CA LEU A 298 7.17 -11.38 14.73
C LEU A 298 8.23 -10.95 13.72
N ALA A 299 8.43 -11.72 12.65
CA ALA A 299 9.36 -11.35 11.59
C ALA A 299 8.95 -10.05 10.88
N GLY A 300 7.67 -9.89 10.56
CA GLY A 300 7.14 -8.66 9.96
C GLY A 300 7.23 -7.45 10.91
N THR A 301 6.91 -7.65 12.20
CA THR A 301 7.06 -6.61 13.24
C THR A 301 8.51 -6.19 13.42
N LEU A 302 9.46 -7.13 13.44
CA LEU A 302 10.87 -6.82 13.55
C LEU A 302 11.36 -6.03 12.32
N GLN A 303 10.95 -6.43 11.11
CA GLN A 303 11.23 -5.67 9.89
C GLN A 303 10.64 -4.26 9.97
N SER A 304 9.40 -4.12 10.47
CA SER A 304 8.75 -2.83 10.65
C SER A 304 9.52 -1.94 11.65
N ALA A 305 10.06 -2.52 12.73
CA ALA A 305 10.86 -1.80 13.71
C ALA A 305 12.23 -1.38 13.13
N VAL A 306 12.91 -2.30 12.44
CA VAL A 306 14.18 -2.01 11.75
C VAL A 306 14.00 -0.92 10.72
N GLN A 307 12.93 -0.96 9.92
CA GLN A 307 12.61 0.09 8.95
C GLN A 307 12.28 1.42 9.65
N ALA A 308 11.53 1.40 10.76
CA ALA A 308 11.21 2.61 11.50
C ALA A 308 12.46 3.30 12.09
N ILE A 309 13.47 2.52 12.49
CA ILE A 309 14.74 3.02 13.06
C ILE A 309 15.74 3.40 11.97
N GLY A 310 15.96 2.51 11.00
CA GLY A 310 17.00 2.62 9.97
C GLY A 310 16.60 3.36 8.71
N GLY A 311 15.31 3.66 8.51
CA GLY A 311 14.80 4.42 7.36
C GLY A 311 14.88 3.71 6.00
N GLN A 312 15.47 2.52 5.91
CA GLN A 312 15.60 1.76 4.66
C GLN A 312 14.25 1.22 4.18
N LYS A 313 13.98 1.36 2.89
CA LYS A 313 12.79 0.80 2.25
C LYS A 313 12.96 -0.71 2.06
N MET A 314 12.04 -1.48 2.64
CA MET A 314 12.03 -2.94 2.49
C MET A 314 11.55 -3.35 1.09
N ALA A 315 12.18 -4.36 0.51
CA ALA A 315 11.79 -4.91 -0.79
C ALA A 315 10.41 -5.58 -0.72
N PHE A 316 9.54 -5.26 -1.69
CA PHE A 316 8.22 -5.85 -1.79
C PHE A 316 8.29 -7.25 -2.42
N ALA A 317 7.96 -8.29 -1.63
CA ALA A 317 7.77 -9.63 -2.16
C ALA A 317 6.33 -9.80 -2.68
N ARG A 318 6.18 -10.20 -3.95
CA ARG A 318 4.89 -10.56 -4.54
C ARG A 318 4.47 -11.93 -4.01
N THR A 319 3.20 -12.08 -3.68
CA THR A 319 2.64 -13.41 -3.41
C THR A 319 2.64 -14.19 -4.73
N PRO A 320 3.32 -15.35 -4.80
CA PRO A 320 3.38 -16.13 -6.02
C PRO A 320 1.98 -16.53 -6.47
N LYS A 321 1.68 -16.34 -7.75
CA LYS A 321 0.46 -16.85 -8.40
C LYS A 321 0.82 -18.10 -9.21
N VAL A 322 1.50 -19.03 -8.55
CA VAL A 322 1.87 -20.32 -9.16
C VAL A 322 0.65 -21.22 -9.19
N ARG A 323 0.57 -22.04 -10.24
CA ARG A 323 -0.44 -23.10 -10.37
C ARG A 323 -0.24 -24.20 -9.33
N ASP A 324 1.01 -24.36 -8.90
CA ASP A 324 1.44 -25.29 -7.86
C ASP A 324 1.61 -24.58 -6.50
N ARG A 325 1.88 -25.39 -5.48
CA ARG A 325 2.05 -24.95 -4.09
C ARG A 325 3.32 -24.09 -3.89
N THR A 326 3.18 -23.04 -3.07
CA THR A 326 4.33 -22.22 -2.64
C THR A 326 5.07 -22.88 -1.47
N VAL A 327 6.40 -23.01 -1.58
CA VAL A 327 7.25 -23.54 -0.51
C VAL A 327 7.37 -22.52 0.62
N ALA A 328 7.08 -22.93 1.85
CA ALA A 328 7.26 -22.07 3.02
C ALA A 328 8.75 -22.04 3.46
N PRO A 329 9.29 -20.87 3.84
CA PRO A 329 10.65 -20.79 4.37
C PRO A 329 10.84 -21.60 5.66
N LEU A 330 12.01 -22.23 5.81
CA LEU A 330 12.30 -23.16 6.92
C LEU A 330 12.02 -22.57 8.31
N ALA A 331 12.36 -21.30 8.53
CA ALA A 331 12.15 -20.65 9.83
C ALA A 331 10.66 -20.64 10.26
N PHE A 332 9.75 -20.46 9.30
CA PHE A 332 8.31 -20.36 9.57
C PHE A 332 7.63 -21.71 9.79
N ILE A 333 8.23 -22.81 9.30
CA ILE A 333 7.76 -24.17 9.55
C ILE A 333 8.44 -24.81 10.76
N ALA A 334 9.68 -24.43 11.06
CA ALA A 334 10.43 -24.97 12.20
C ALA A 334 9.94 -24.39 13.54
N LEU A 335 9.62 -23.09 13.62
CA LEU A 335 9.22 -22.49 14.90
C LEU A 335 7.91 -23.08 15.47
N PRO A 336 6.85 -23.35 14.67
CA PRO A 336 5.67 -24.06 15.18
C PRO A 336 6.00 -25.46 15.74
N VAL A 337 6.96 -26.18 15.14
CA VAL A 337 7.42 -27.48 15.68
C VAL A 337 8.16 -27.29 16.99
N VAL A 338 9.02 -26.26 17.10
CA VAL A 338 9.68 -25.90 18.36
C VAL A 338 8.65 -25.55 19.43
N LEU A 339 7.59 -24.81 19.09
CA LEU A 339 6.49 -24.49 20.00
C LEU A 339 5.78 -25.74 20.51
N ILE A 340 5.53 -26.74 19.64
CA ILE A 340 4.96 -28.03 20.06
C ILE A 340 5.86 -28.72 21.08
N VAL A 341 7.16 -28.84 20.79
CA VAL A 341 8.12 -29.49 21.70
C VAL A 341 8.24 -28.71 23.01
N TRP A 342 8.28 -27.38 22.94
CA TRP A 342 8.33 -26.51 24.11
C TRP A 342 7.09 -26.65 24.98
N SER A 343 5.89 -26.56 24.40
CA SER A 343 4.63 -26.72 25.15
C SER A 343 4.49 -28.12 25.77
N ALA A 344 4.98 -29.17 25.10
CA ALA A 344 5.02 -30.52 25.68
C ALA A 344 5.95 -30.59 26.90
N ARG A 345 7.16 -30.02 26.80
CA ARG A 345 8.09 -29.95 27.91
C ARG A 345 7.54 -29.15 29.08
N THR A 346 6.97 -27.98 28.81
CA THR A 346 6.35 -27.12 29.83
C THR A 346 5.21 -27.84 30.54
N LEU A 347 4.36 -28.56 29.79
CA LEU A 347 3.28 -29.36 30.38
C LEU A 347 3.82 -30.44 31.32
N THR A 348 4.89 -31.15 30.97
CA THR A 348 5.52 -32.14 31.86
C THR A 348 6.01 -31.48 33.15
N ILE A 349 6.73 -30.36 33.04
CA ILE A 349 7.23 -29.61 34.20
C ILE A 349 6.08 -29.10 35.08
N ASP A 350 4.99 -28.65 34.49
CA ASP A 350 3.82 -28.15 35.24
C ASP A 350 3.10 -29.26 35.98
N ILE A 351 3.01 -30.46 35.39
CA ILE A 351 2.45 -31.65 36.05
C ILE A 351 3.33 -32.02 37.25
N ASP A 352 4.64 -32.07 37.07
CA ASP A 352 5.60 -32.40 38.13
C ASP A 352 5.55 -31.40 39.30
N ASN A 353 5.36 -30.10 38.99
CA ASN A 353 5.26 -29.03 39.98
C ASN A 353 3.83 -28.77 40.51
N SER A 354 2.84 -29.58 40.13
CA SER A 354 1.42 -29.37 40.48
C SER A 354 0.86 -27.99 40.06
N ALA A 355 1.42 -27.38 39.02
CA ALA A 355 1.03 -26.07 38.48
C ALA A 355 -0.11 -26.19 37.45
N TYR A 356 -1.25 -26.76 37.87
CA TYR A 356 -2.32 -27.18 36.94
C TYR A 356 -2.92 -26.06 36.06
N THR A 357 -2.98 -24.81 36.54
CA THR A 357 -3.51 -23.69 35.73
C THR A 357 -2.60 -23.39 34.54
N HIS A 358 -1.29 -23.36 34.79
CA HIS A 358 -0.29 -23.15 33.74
C HIS A 358 -0.21 -24.38 32.82
N GLY A 359 -0.27 -25.59 33.40
CA GLY A 359 -0.37 -26.84 32.64
C GLY A 359 -1.59 -26.90 31.72
N ALA A 360 -2.75 -26.39 32.15
CA ALA A 360 -3.93 -26.27 31.30
C ALA A 360 -3.66 -25.35 30.09
N PHE A 361 -3.03 -24.20 30.30
CA PHE A 361 -2.62 -23.30 29.22
C PHE A 361 -1.59 -23.97 28.27
N ALA A 362 -0.58 -24.64 28.81
CA ALA A 362 0.41 -25.37 28.02
C ALA A 362 -0.24 -26.49 27.18
N SER A 363 -1.20 -27.23 27.75
CA SER A 363 -1.92 -28.29 27.04
C SER A 363 -2.80 -27.77 25.90
N VAL A 364 -3.49 -26.63 26.10
CA VAL A 364 -4.28 -25.99 25.05
C VAL A 364 -3.36 -25.51 23.93
N ASN A 365 -2.24 -24.86 24.23
CA ASN A 365 -1.28 -24.43 23.21
C ASN A 365 -0.67 -25.61 22.46
N LEU A 366 -0.31 -26.68 23.16
CA LEU A 366 0.20 -27.92 22.55
C LEU A 366 -0.83 -28.50 21.58
N ALA A 367 -2.08 -28.65 22.01
CA ALA A 367 -3.15 -29.20 21.19
C ALA A 367 -3.46 -28.32 19.97
N MET A 368 -3.56 -27.01 20.17
CA MET A 368 -3.94 -26.06 19.11
C MET A 368 -2.81 -25.84 18.10
N THR A 369 -1.55 -25.78 18.54
CA THR A 369 -0.40 -25.68 17.63
C THR A 369 -0.24 -26.97 16.82
N SER A 370 -0.37 -28.14 17.47
CA SER A 370 -0.33 -29.44 16.79
C SER A 370 -1.46 -29.57 15.75
N TYR A 371 -2.68 -29.20 16.14
CA TYR A 371 -3.81 -29.13 15.22
C TYR A 371 -3.53 -28.20 14.04
N ALA A 372 -3.02 -26.98 14.29
CA ALA A 372 -2.76 -26.01 13.24
C ALA A 372 -1.69 -26.49 12.24
N VAL A 373 -0.59 -27.07 12.72
CA VAL A 373 0.45 -27.66 11.85
C VAL A 373 -0.15 -28.78 10.99
N LEU A 374 -0.91 -29.69 11.59
CA LEU A 374 -1.49 -30.83 10.86
C LEU A 374 -2.60 -30.41 9.89
N ALA A 375 -3.46 -29.46 10.28
CA ALA A 375 -4.64 -29.07 9.53
C ALA A 375 -4.38 -28.01 8.46
N PHE A 376 -3.39 -27.12 8.66
CA PHE A 376 -3.12 -25.99 7.76
C PHE A 376 -1.83 -26.16 6.93
N ILE A 377 -0.81 -26.83 7.47
CA ILE A 377 0.40 -27.18 6.68
C ILE A 377 0.24 -28.58 6.11
N GLY A 378 -0.02 -29.57 6.97
CA GLY A 378 -0.02 -30.99 6.61
C GLY A 378 1.38 -31.63 6.65
N VAL A 379 1.44 -32.93 6.93
CA VAL A 379 2.72 -33.65 7.17
C VAL A 379 3.58 -33.73 5.91
N ALA A 380 3.00 -34.14 4.77
CA ALA A 380 3.75 -34.24 3.52
C ALA A 380 4.30 -32.88 3.04
N PRO A 381 3.49 -31.80 2.98
CA PRO A 381 3.97 -30.44 2.76
C PRO A 381 5.10 -30.00 3.70
N LEU A 382 5.00 -30.30 5.00
CA LEU A 382 6.00 -29.96 6.00
C LEU A 382 7.36 -30.63 5.71
N VAL A 383 7.34 -31.93 5.37
CA VAL A 383 8.56 -32.68 5.02
C VAL A 383 9.17 -32.16 3.72
N VAL A 384 8.34 -31.97 2.69
CA VAL A 384 8.80 -31.46 1.38
C VAL A 384 9.47 -30.11 1.54
N ASP A 385 8.84 -29.16 2.26
CA ASP A 385 9.43 -27.84 2.46
C ASP A 385 10.73 -27.91 3.24
N THR A 386 10.80 -28.76 4.27
CA THR A 386 12.02 -28.95 5.05
C THR A 386 13.16 -29.44 4.14
N VAL A 387 12.90 -30.46 3.33
CA VAL A 387 13.91 -31.01 2.41
C VAL A 387 14.31 -29.99 1.34
N VAL A 388 13.37 -29.28 0.73
CA VAL A 388 13.65 -28.25 -0.29
C VAL A 388 14.49 -27.12 0.31
N ASN A 389 14.16 -26.63 1.50
CA ASN A 389 14.93 -25.58 2.15
C ASN A 389 16.35 -26.05 2.52
N LEU A 390 16.50 -27.26 3.07
CA LEU A 390 17.82 -27.83 3.40
C LEU A 390 18.67 -28.03 2.13
N LYS A 391 18.06 -28.51 1.04
CA LYS A 391 18.73 -28.65 -0.25
C LYS A 391 19.19 -27.30 -0.79
N THR A 392 18.34 -26.27 -0.78
CA THR A 392 18.68 -24.93 -1.26
C THR A 392 19.72 -24.23 -0.38
N PHE A 393 19.74 -24.54 0.92
CA PHE A 393 20.78 -24.06 1.83
C PHE A 393 22.16 -24.62 1.46
N VAL A 394 22.22 -25.91 1.11
CA VAL A 394 23.47 -26.59 0.69
C VAL A 394 23.84 -26.25 -0.76
N TYR A 395 22.86 -26.21 -1.66
CA TYR A 395 23.02 -25.96 -3.08
C TYR A 395 22.35 -24.64 -3.47
N ARG A 396 23.10 -23.53 -3.39
CA ARG A 396 22.66 -22.27 -3.98
C ARG A 396 22.88 -22.30 -5.48
N PRO A 397 21.83 -22.25 -6.33
CA PRO A 397 22.02 -22.15 -7.76
C PRO A 397 22.80 -20.87 -8.06
N LYS A 398 23.84 -20.97 -8.89
CA LYS A 398 24.60 -19.83 -9.36
C LYS A 398 23.69 -19.01 -10.27
N GLU A 399 23.30 -17.82 -9.85
CA GLU A 399 22.61 -16.87 -10.74
C GLU A 399 23.55 -16.57 -11.92
N ILE A 400 23.12 -16.95 -13.11
CA ILE A 400 23.82 -16.58 -14.34
C ILE A 400 23.30 -15.18 -14.70
N PRO A 401 24.10 -14.12 -14.56
CA PRO A 401 23.65 -12.79 -14.94
C PRO A 401 23.30 -12.82 -16.43
N VAL A 402 22.08 -12.41 -16.76
CA VAL A 402 21.66 -12.22 -18.15
C VAL A 402 22.45 -11.03 -18.69
N GLN A 403 23.47 -11.28 -19.49
CA GLN A 403 24.18 -10.23 -20.23
C GLN A 403 23.20 -9.63 -21.24
N ARG A 404 22.71 -8.42 -20.97
CA ARG A 404 22.01 -7.61 -21.98
C ARG A 404 23.08 -6.95 -22.87
N PRO A 405 22.92 -6.94 -24.20
CA PRO A 405 23.87 -6.28 -25.09
C PRO A 405 23.96 -4.79 -24.76
N HIS A 406 25.19 -4.32 -24.60
CA HIS A 406 25.52 -2.99 -24.13
C HIS A 406 25.74 -2.06 -25.33
N VAL A 407 24.77 -1.22 -25.66
CA VAL A 407 24.91 -0.16 -26.68
C VAL A 407 24.50 1.18 -26.05
N PRO A 408 25.42 2.15 -25.90
CA PRO A 408 25.06 3.49 -25.45
C PRO A 408 24.19 4.18 -26.51
N HIS A 409 23.06 4.74 -26.09
CA HIS A 409 22.09 5.35 -27.00
C HIS A 409 22.51 6.77 -27.42
N TRP A 410 22.57 7.02 -28.73
CA TRP A 410 23.04 8.30 -29.30
C TRP A 410 22.24 9.51 -28.78
N ALA A 411 20.92 9.38 -28.60
CA ALA A 411 20.11 10.50 -28.10
C ALA A 411 20.43 10.81 -26.63
N SER A 412 20.72 9.80 -25.80
CA SER A 412 21.08 10.03 -24.38
C SER A 412 22.41 10.76 -24.27
N VAL A 413 23.36 10.44 -25.15
CA VAL A 413 24.64 11.17 -25.25
C VAL A 413 24.41 12.61 -25.73
N LEU A 414 23.52 12.82 -26.70
CA LEU A 414 23.27 14.14 -27.31
C LEU A 414 22.42 15.08 -26.45
N TYR A 415 21.38 14.57 -25.79
CA TYR A 415 20.39 15.38 -25.06
C TYR A 415 20.58 15.38 -23.54
N VAL A 416 21.26 14.37 -22.99
CA VAL A 416 21.45 14.21 -21.54
C VAL A 416 22.94 14.28 -21.16
N GLY A 417 23.84 14.08 -22.12
CA GLY A 417 25.28 14.24 -21.92
C GLY A 417 25.96 13.09 -21.16
N SER A 418 25.26 11.96 -20.97
CA SER A 418 25.80 10.78 -20.30
C SER A 418 25.92 9.58 -21.23
N SER A 419 27.01 8.84 -21.07
CA SER A 419 27.25 7.54 -21.73
C SER A 419 27.27 6.39 -20.72
N ASP A 420 27.02 6.68 -19.44
CA ASP A 420 26.89 5.67 -18.39
C ASP A 420 25.65 4.82 -18.66
N PRO A 421 25.76 3.49 -18.77
CA PRO A 421 24.65 2.61 -19.13
C PRO A 421 23.43 2.74 -18.21
N GLU A 422 23.63 2.90 -16.91
CA GLU A 422 22.52 3.02 -15.96
C GLU A 422 21.81 4.37 -16.10
N GLU A 423 22.55 5.44 -16.35
CA GLU A 423 21.97 6.75 -16.62
C GLU A 423 21.34 6.82 -18.01
N VAL A 424 21.92 6.16 -19.00
CA VAL A 424 21.40 6.08 -20.38
C VAL A 424 20.08 5.33 -20.41
N GLU A 425 19.93 4.21 -19.69
CA GLU A 425 18.66 3.47 -19.61
C GLU A 425 17.57 4.28 -18.87
N ARG A 426 17.93 5.00 -17.81
CA ARG A 426 17.00 5.90 -17.09
C ARG A 426 16.59 7.13 -17.89
N SER A 427 17.51 7.70 -18.65
CA SER A 427 17.32 8.98 -19.34
C SER A 427 16.97 8.86 -20.81
N ALA A 428 17.05 7.65 -21.41
CA ALA A 428 16.65 7.39 -22.79
C ALA A 428 15.21 7.84 -23.11
N PRO A 429 14.20 7.66 -22.24
CA PRO A 429 12.86 8.19 -22.46
C PRO A 429 12.86 9.73 -22.60
N LEU A 430 13.66 10.43 -21.79
CA LEU A 430 13.74 11.90 -21.80
C LEU A 430 14.48 12.39 -23.03
N ALA A 431 15.62 11.78 -23.33
CA ALA A 431 16.42 12.10 -24.49
C ALA A 431 15.61 11.98 -25.78
N VAL A 432 14.74 10.96 -25.86
CA VAL A 432 13.83 10.76 -26.99
C VAL A 432 12.65 11.75 -26.95
N ALA A 433 12.10 12.06 -25.78
CA ALA A 433 11.05 13.08 -25.66
C ALA A 433 11.56 14.47 -26.09
N LEU A 434 12.76 14.87 -25.66
CA LEU A 434 13.43 16.10 -26.06
C LEU A 434 13.80 16.10 -27.55
N ALA A 435 14.34 14.99 -28.07
CA ALA A 435 14.62 14.84 -29.51
C ALA A 435 13.34 14.93 -30.36
N ALA A 436 12.24 14.36 -29.88
CA ALA A 436 10.94 14.42 -30.55
C ALA A 436 10.30 15.82 -30.46
N ASP A 437 10.67 16.65 -29.49
CA ASP A 437 10.24 18.05 -29.40
C ASP A 437 11.06 18.95 -30.35
N ASP A 438 12.37 18.74 -30.41
CA ASP A 438 13.28 19.42 -31.35
C ASP A 438 12.90 19.16 -32.82
N GLN A 439 12.52 17.93 -33.17
CA GLN A 439 12.06 17.60 -34.53
C GLN A 439 10.74 18.27 -34.92
N VAL A 440 9.91 18.68 -33.94
CA VAL A 440 8.68 19.45 -34.16
C VAL A 440 9.01 20.94 -34.33
N ALA A 441 9.93 21.49 -33.52
CA ALA A 441 10.40 22.87 -33.66
C ALA A 441 11.06 23.14 -35.03
N GLN A 442 11.73 22.15 -35.62
CA GLN A 442 12.33 22.25 -36.96
C GLN A 442 11.31 22.15 -38.11
N ARG A 443 10.03 21.86 -37.84
CA ARG A 443 8.96 21.75 -38.86
C ARG A 443 8.04 22.97 -38.94
N GLU A 444 8.30 24.05 -38.21
CA GLU A 444 7.73 25.34 -38.61
C GLU A 444 8.38 25.78 -39.93
N PRO A 445 7.62 25.98 -41.02
CA PRO A 445 8.19 26.67 -42.17
C PRO A 445 8.43 28.11 -41.73
N SER A 446 9.72 28.47 -41.59
CA SER A 446 10.18 29.85 -41.56
C SER A 446 9.45 30.63 -42.65
N PHE A 447 8.58 31.55 -42.23
CA PHE A 447 7.88 32.48 -43.11
C PHE A 447 8.87 33.55 -43.59
N GLU A 448 9.91 33.15 -44.31
CA GLU A 448 10.82 34.03 -45.05
C GLU A 448 10.97 33.47 -46.47
N GLY A 449 9.97 33.78 -47.30
CA GLY A 449 9.94 33.34 -48.68
C GLY A 449 8.97 34.14 -49.55
N SER A 450 8.62 35.35 -49.16
CA SER A 450 7.94 36.31 -50.03
C SER A 450 8.83 37.53 -50.14
N LEU A 451 9.38 37.75 -51.33
CA LEU A 451 10.03 38.94 -51.90
C LEU A 451 11.38 38.57 -52.55
N ARG A 452 11.32 37.94 -53.72
CA ARG A 452 12.35 38.11 -54.74
C ARG A 452 11.70 38.31 -56.10
N GLY A 453 11.76 39.56 -56.54
CA GLY A 453 11.36 39.98 -57.87
C GLY A 453 11.34 41.49 -57.93
N PHE A 454 12.50 42.13 -57.82
CA PHE A 454 12.91 43.26 -58.66
C PHE A 454 14.37 43.58 -58.37
N ASP A 455 15.17 43.41 -59.43
CA ASP A 455 16.56 43.80 -59.57
C ASP A 455 16.65 45.34 -59.68
N LEU A 456 17.72 45.96 -59.15
CA LEU A 456 18.33 47.22 -59.60
C LEU A 456 19.45 47.68 -58.62
N GLY A 457 20.71 47.39 -59.00
CA GLY A 457 21.86 48.33 -58.90
C GLY A 457 22.61 48.50 -57.55
N PRO A 458 23.97 48.53 -57.55
CA PRO A 458 24.78 48.71 -56.33
C PRO A 458 25.29 50.18 -56.19
N PRO A 459 26.20 50.51 -55.25
CA PRO A 459 25.99 50.70 -53.81
C PRO A 459 26.50 52.10 -53.33
N SER A 460 26.09 52.59 -52.15
CA SER A 460 26.93 53.61 -51.45
C SER A 460 26.79 53.65 -49.91
N ARG A 461 27.88 53.20 -49.28
CA ARG A 461 28.68 53.80 -48.17
C ARG A 461 28.06 54.72 -47.10
N LYS A 462 28.53 54.45 -45.86
CA LYS A 462 28.77 55.31 -44.66
C LYS A 462 27.71 55.23 -43.54
N SER A 463 28.08 54.67 -42.38
CA SER A 463 28.54 55.35 -41.12
C SER A 463 27.38 56.01 -40.36
N SER A 464 27.23 56.05 -39.05
CA SER A 464 27.99 55.68 -37.85
C SER A 464 27.15 56.19 -36.66
N ALA A 465 27.38 55.64 -35.47
CA ALA A 465 27.19 56.29 -34.15
C ALA A 465 25.75 56.52 -33.61
N GLY A 466 25.43 55.78 -32.54
CA GLY A 466 25.50 56.30 -31.17
C GLY A 466 24.34 57.15 -30.61
N PRO A 467 24.20 57.20 -29.26
CA PRO A 467 22.91 57.18 -28.56
C PRO A 467 22.62 58.45 -27.73
N ALA A 468 21.40 58.58 -27.16
CA ALA A 468 21.15 59.03 -25.77
C ALA A 468 19.67 59.39 -25.48
N MET A 469 19.26 59.02 -24.26
CA MET A 469 18.08 59.46 -23.47
C MET A 469 18.13 60.97 -23.12
N PRO A 470 17.04 61.67 -22.64
CA PRO A 470 16.63 61.55 -21.21
C PRO A 470 15.19 61.95 -20.77
N LYS A 471 14.81 61.39 -19.60
CA LYS A 471 14.08 61.92 -18.40
C LYS A 471 12.95 62.98 -18.55
N ARG A 472 11.80 62.73 -17.87
CA ARG A 472 11.33 63.44 -16.62
C ARG A 472 9.92 63.00 -16.16
N ARG A 473 9.75 62.88 -14.82
CA ARG A 473 8.51 62.87 -13.98
C ARG A 473 8.16 64.34 -13.57
N PRO A 474 7.07 64.72 -12.84
CA PRO A 474 6.25 63.98 -11.84
C PRO A 474 4.72 64.30 -11.71
N ARG A 475 4.07 63.57 -10.75
CA ARG A 475 2.76 63.63 -10.01
C ARG A 475 2.28 65.04 -9.53
N PRO A 476 1.07 65.27 -8.90
CA PRO A 476 0.30 64.39 -7.98
C PRO A 476 -1.26 64.52 -7.81
N ALA A 477 -1.81 63.54 -7.04
CA ALA A 477 -2.83 63.56 -5.95
C ALA A 477 -4.29 64.07 -6.11
N GLY A 478 -5.23 63.26 -5.55
CA GLY A 478 -6.55 63.69 -5.08
C GLY A 478 -7.42 62.52 -4.55
N ARG A 479 -7.77 62.55 -3.27
CA ARG A 479 -8.61 61.58 -2.51
C ARG A 479 -10.11 61.85 -2.70
N SER A 480 -10.97 60.83 -2.57
CA SER A 480 -12.02 60.69 -1.51
C SER A 480 -13.19 59.74 -1.90
N GLN A 481 -13.45 58.74 -1.05
CA GLN A 481 -14.71 57.98 -0.85
C GLN A 481 -15.78 58.89 -0.18
N PRO A 482 -17.12 58.58 -0.11
CA PRO A 482 -17.67 57.34 0.48
C PRO A 482 -19.10 56.80 0.07
N VAL A 483 -19.35 55.52 0.45
CA VAL A 483 -20.55 54.91 1.11
C VAL A 483 -21.86 54.53 0.36
N VAL A 484 -22.47 53.42 0.87
CA VAL A 484 -23.84 52.79 0.74
C VAL A 484 -23.97 51.63 -0.28
N ALA A 485 -24.10 50.35 0.16
CA ALA A 485 -25.32 49.50 0.38
C ALA A 485 -26.16 49.30 -0.91
N GLU A 486 -26.69 48.14 -1.29
CA GLU A 486 -27.46 47.14 -0.54
C GLU A 486 -27.65 45.84 -1.36
N GLN A 487 -28.31 44.85 -0.76
CA GLN A 487 -28.62 43.48 -1.17
C GLN A 487 -29.32 43.29 -2.54
N ASP A 488 -29.03 42.15 -3.18
CA ASP A 488 -29.99 41.04 -3.41
C ASP A 488 -29.23 39.71 -3.58
#